data_AF-A0A6C0F497-F1
#
_entry.id   AF-A0A6C0F497-F1
#
_cell.length_a   1.000
_cell.length_b   1.000
_cell.length_c   1.000
_cell.angle_alpha   90.00
_cell.angle_beta   90.00
_cell.angle_gamma   90.00
#
_symmetry.space_group_name_H-M   'P 1'
#
loop_
_entity.id
_entity.type
_entity.pdbx_description
1 polymer ?
#
loop_
_entity_poly.entity_id
_entity_poly.type
_entity_poly.pdbx_seq_one_letter_code
_entity_poly.pdbx_strand_id
1 'polypeptide(L)'
;MLVRYQDRVFLQDGGQWYLWDSALSLFRPIDGFAWNGTAWVVDDRAYCKDPLSKTYCFGSMGAQCADLTAKYADRVETAPTASYLSIGNPVWFRDRPVNFTHAAPRDVPSWKKLVNGRARTCKRRSANKFTKRNL
;
A
#
# COMPACT_ATOMS: atom_id res chain seq x y z
N MET A 1 0.46 4.76 12.42
CA MET A 1 1.26 3.57 12.03
C MET A 1 2.16 3.94 10.86
N LEU A 2 3.48 3.80 10.99
CA LEU A 2 4.45 4.04 9.91
C LEU A 2 4.87 2.69 9.31
N VAL A 3 4.86 2.58 7.98
CA VAL A 3 5.11 1.32 7.29
C VAL A 3 5.77 1.54 5.94
N ARG A 4 6.75 0.71 5.59
CA ARG A 4 7.34 0.65 4.26
C ARG A 4 6.66 -0.44 3.44
N TYR A 5 6.26 -0.13 2.22
CA TYR A 5 5.76 -1.12 1.28
C TYR A 5 6.34 -0.85 -0.11
N GLN A 6 7.00 -1.87 -0.68
CA GLN A 6 7.87 -1.70 -1.83
C GLN A 6 8.93 -0.61 -1.52
N ASP A 7 9.09 0.37 -2.39
CA ASP A 7 10.04 1.48 -2.24
C ASP A 7 9.41 2.74 -1.62
N ARG A 8 8.22 2.63 -1.03
CA ARG A 8 7.47 3.78 -0.50
C ARG A 8 7.17 3.64 0.98
N VAL A 9 7.15 4.76 1.69
CA VAL A 9 6.82 4.83 3.11
C VAL A 9 5.47 5.49 3.29
N PHE A 10 4.61 4.84 4.06
CA PHE A 10 3.24 5.26 4.33
C PHE A 10 3.06 5.49 5.82
N LEU A 11 2.28 6.51 6.16
CA LEU A 11 1.89 6.85 7.51
C LEU A 11 0.37 6.83 7.60
N GLN A 12 -0.18 6.12 8.57
CA GLN A 12 -1.59 6.17 8.92
C GLN A 12 -1.75 6.96 10.23
N ASP A 13 -2.52 8.04 10.20
CA ASP A 13 -2.83 8.86 11.37
C ASP A 13 -4.30 9.31 11.32
N GLY A 14 -5.03 9.15 12.43
CA GLY A 14 -6.43 9.57 12.52
C GLY A 14 -7.39 8.94 11.50
N GLY A 15 -7.04 7.79 10.90
CA GLY A 15 -7.82 7.16 9.82
C GLY A 15 -7.47 7.64 8.40
N GLN A 16 -6.69 8.73 8.27
CA GLN A 16 -6.14 9.20 7.01
C GLN A 16 -4.80 8.52 6.71
N TRP A 17 -4.54 8.29 5.43
CA TRP A 17 -3.26 7.80 4.96
C TRP A 17 -2.44 8.93 4.33
N TYR A 18 -1.14 8.85 4.56
CA TYR A 18 -0.14 9.75 4.02
C TYR A 18 0.99 8.96 3.38
N LEU A 19 1.57 9.53 2.33
CA LEU A 19 2.72 9.03 1.62
C LEU A 19 3.92 9.94 1.90
N TRP A 20 5.07 9.37 2.23
CA TRP A 20 6.32 10.11 2.26
C TRP A 20 6.76 10.41 0.83
N ASP A 21 6.93 11.70 0.52
CA ASP A 21 7.50 12.14 -0.75
C ASP A 21 8.93 12.62 -0.52
N SER A 22 9.90 11.91 -1.09
CA SER A 22 11.32 12.25 -0.96
C SER A 22 11.70 13.54 -1.69
N ALA A 23 10.93 13.95 -2.71
CA ALA A 23 11.21 15.20 -3.42
C ALA A 23 10.80 16.43 -2.59
N LEU A 24 9.76 16.29 -1.78
CA LEU A 24 9.26 17.34 -0.89
C LEU A 24 9.81 17.21 0.53
N SER A 25 10.39 16.07 0.88
CA SER A 25 10.75 15.70 2.26
C SER A 25 9.59 15.91 3.24
N LEU A 26 8.37 15.59 2.78
CA LEU A 26 7.12 15.81 3.50
C LEU A 26 6.16 14.64 3.30
N PHE A 27 5.32 14.41 4.30
CA PHE A 27 4.16 13.55 4.14
C PHE A 27 3.05 14.27 3.38
N ARG A 28 2.47 13.62 2.37
CA ARG A 28 1.31 14.12 1.62
C ARG A 28 0.11 13.19 1.78
N PRO A 29 -1.11 13.71 1.90
CA PRO A 29 -2.30 12.89 2.06
C PRO A 29 -2.60 12.10 0.79
N ILE A 30 -3.11 10.89 0.97
CA ILE A 30 -3.53 10.00 -0.12
C ILE A 30 -4.85 9.34 0.23
N ASP A 31 -5.69 9.11 -0.76
CA ASP A 31 -6.98 8.42 -0.59
C ASP A 31 -6.86 6.92 -0.84
N GLY A 32 -5.91 6.54 -1.70
CA GLY A 32 -5.80 5.18 -2.18
C GLY A 32 -4.41 4.77 -2.60
N PHE A 33 -4.20 3.45 -2.59
CA PHE A 33 -3.04 2.82 -3.18
C PHE A 33 -3.48 1.53 -3.87
N ALA A 34 -3.37 1.51 -5.20
CA ALA A 34 -4.02 0.50 -6.04
C ALA A 34 -3.09 -0.05 -7.13
N TRP A 35 -3.28 -1.32 -7.46
CA TRP A 35 -2.60 -2.00 -8.56
C TRP A 35 -3.31 -1.73 -9.89
N ASN A 36 -2.57 -1.33 -10.93
CA ASN A 36 -3.12 -1.08 -12.26
C ASN A 36 -2.91 -2.23 -13.27
N GLY A 37 -2.27 -3.34 -12.87
CA GLY A 37 -1.88 -4.44 -13.76
C GLY A 37 -0.38 -4.54 -14.03
N THR A 38 0.36 -3.43 -13.89
CA THR A 38 1.80 -3.34 -14.15
C THR A 38 2.58 -2.74 -12.98
N ALA A 39 2.01 -1.76 -12.30
CA ALA A 39 2.62 -1.02 -11.20
C ALA A 39 1.59 -0.60 -10.15
N TRP A 40 2.09 -0.20 -8.98
CA TRP A 40 1.28 0.42 -7.95
C TRP A 40 1.12 1.92 -8.21
N VAL A 41 -0.12 2.37 -8.17
CA VAL A 41 -0.55 3.76 -8.41
C VAL A 41 -1.14 4.30 -7.13
N VAL A 42 -0.75 5.52 -6.78
CA VAL A 42 -1.32 6.27 -5.65
C VAL A 42 -2.53 7.03 -6.17
N ASP A 43 -3.60 7.04 -5.39
CA ASP A 43 -4.76 7.88 -5.64
C ASP A 43 -4.66 9.14 -4.77
N ASP A 44 -4.19 10.22 -5.38
CA ASP A 44 -3.96 11.54 -4.81
C ASP A 44 -4.70 12.64 -5.60
N ARG A 45 -5.60 12.24 -6.49
CA ARG A 45 -6.30 13.14 -7.44
C ARG A 45 -7.09 14.25 -6.75
N ALA A 46 -7.56 14.00 -5.52
CA ALA A 46 -8.25 15.01 -4.73
C ALA A 46 -7.34 16.19 -4.36
N TYR A 47 -6.05 15.93 -4.15
CA TYR A 47 -5.05 16.88 -3.66
C TYR A 47 -4.19 17.49 -4.78
N CYS A 48 -4.16 16.86 -5.96
CA CYS A 48 -3.35 17.27 -7.11
C CYS A 48 -4.19 17.84 -8.27
N LYS A 49 -5.24 18.64 -7.99
CA LYS A 49 -6.12 19.20 -9.02
C LYS A 49 -5.52 20.38 -9.79
N ASP A 50 -4.90 21.33 -9.10
CA ASP A 50 -4.35 22.55 -9.68
C ASP A 50 -2.85 22.67 -9.34
N PRO A 51 -1.94 22.52 -10.31
CA PRO A 51 -0.49 22.58 -10.08
C PRO A 51 0.00 23.97 -9.69
N LEU A 52 -0.77 25.04 -9.95
CA LEU A 52 -0.41 26.41 -9.58
C LEU A 52 -0.88 26.78 -8.17
N SER A 53 -1.68 25.93 -7.55
CA SER A 53 -2.14 26.15 -6.19
C SER A 53 -0.98 26.03 -5.20
N LYS A 54 -0.92 26.96 -4.25
CA LYS A 54 0.02 26.90 -3.11
C LYS A 54 -0.19 25.67 -2.23
N THR A 55 -1.39 25.08 -2.27
CA THR A 55 -1.74 23.86 -1.53
C THR A 55 -1.70 22.60 -2.38
N TYR A 56 -1.07 22.66 -3.56
CA TYR A 56 -0.88 21.49 -4.43
C TYR A 56 -0.24 20.33 -3.65
N CYS A 57 -0.74 19.11 -3.87
CA CYS A 57 -0.38 17.88 -3.15
C CYS A 57 -0.85 17.77 -1.69
N PHE A 58 -1.30 18.85 -1.03
CA PHE A 58 -1.66 18.83 0.39
C PHE A 58 -3.14 19.16 0.65
N GLY A 59 -3.78 19.91 -0.24
CA GLY A 59 -5.12 20.45 -0.02
C GLY A 59 -5.19 21.30 1.25
N SER A 60 -6.27 21.17 2.02
CA SER A 60 -6.43 21.86 3.31
C SER A 60 -5.57 21.28 4.44
N MET A 61 -4.87 20.17 4.23
CA MET A 61 -4.17 19.40 5.28
C MET A 61 -2.68 19.75 5.42
N GLY A 62 -2.21 20.84 4.79
CA GLY A 62 -0.79 21.19 4.75
C GLY A 62 -0.14 21.37 6.12
N ALA A 63 -0.82 22.03 7.07
CA ALA A 63 -0.31 22.22 8.43
C ALA A 63 -0.12 20.88 9.16
N GLN A 64 -1.14 20.01 9.12
CA GLN A 64 -1.07 18.67 9.70
C GLN A 64 0.06 17.83 9.08
N CYS A 65 0.28 17.96 7.77
CA CYS A 65 1.36 17.27 7.08
C CYS A 65 2.75 17.71 7.56
N ALA A 66 2.93 19.01 7.83
CA ALA A 66 4.17 19.54 8.40
C ALA A 66 4.40 19.01 9.82
N ASP A 67 3.36 19.01 10.67
CA ASP A 67 3.43 18.51 12.04
C ASP A 67 3.76 17.00 12.08
N LEU A 68 3.11 16.22 11.22
CA LEU A 68 3.40 14.79 11.08
C LEU A 68 4.81 14.55 10.58
N THR A 69 5.29 15.37 9.65
CA THR A 69 6.67 15.28 9.17
C THR A 69 7.66 15.55 10.28
N ALA A 70 7.50 16.63 11.04
CA ALA A 70 8.37 16.94 12.17
C ALA A 70 8.41 15.80 13.21
N LYS A 71 7.31 15.08 13.40
CA LYS A 71 7.20 13.97 14.36
C LYS A 71 7.79 12.65 13.86
N TYR A 72 7.74 12.38 12.56
CA TYR A 72 8.03 11.05 12.00
C TYR A 72 9.20 11.00 11.00
N ALA A 73 9.76 12.15 10.58
CA ALA A 73 10.84 12.22 9.60
C ALA A 73 12.02 11.30 9.95
N ASP A 74 12.50 11.33 11.19
CA ASP A 74 13.63 10.51 11.66
C ASP A 74 13.37 8.99 11.59
N ARG A 75 12.09 8.59 11.55
CA ARG A 75 11.66 7.18 11.53
C ARG A 75 11.39 6.66 10.14
N VAL A 76 11.42 7.51 9.10
CA VAL A 76 11.13 7.12 7.71
C VAL A 76 12.12 6.06 7.21
N GLU A 77 13.41 6.23 7.54
CA GLU A 77 14.46 5.30 7.12
C GLU A 77 14.36 3.93 7.78
N THR A 78 13.90 3.91 9.04
CA THR A 78 13.76 2.71 9.87
C THR A 78 12.35 2.11 9.84
N ALA A 79 11.48 2.59 8.95
CA ALA A 79 10.10 2.14 8.87
C ALA A 79 9.98 0.62 8.62
N PRO A 80 9.16 -0.11 9.39
CA PRO A 80 9.00 -1.56 9.25
C PRO A 80 8.39 -1.92 7.89
N THR A 81 8.89 -3.00 7.27
CA THR A 81 8.41 -3.44 5.95
C THR A 81 7.15 -4.30 6.07
N ALA A 82 6.05 -3.86 5.45
CA ALA A 82 4.84 -4.67 5.33
C ALA A 82 4.91 -5.65 4.15
N SER A 83 4.32 -6.83 4.36
CA SER A 83 4.16 -7.84 3.29
C SER A 83 3.01 -7.51 2.33
N TYR A 84 1.98 -6.83 2.81
CA TYR A 84 0.83 -6.37 2.04
C TYR A 84 0.36 -5.03 2.60
N LEU A 85 -0.14 -4.17 1.71
CA LEU A 85 -0.70 -2.88 2.08
C LEU A 85 -1.95 -2.65 1.22
N SER A 86 -3.05 -2.31 1.89
CA SER A 86 -4.32 -1.99 1.24
C SER A 86 -4.86 -0.68 1.81
N ILE A 87 -4.81 0.36 0.99
CA ILE A 87 -5.32 1.70 1.29
C ILE A 87 -6.47 1.99 0.33
N GLY A 88 -7.71 2.00 0.83
CA GLY A 88 -8.94 2.12 0.02
C GLY A 88 -9.86 0.91 0.21
N ASN A 89 -10.46 0.42 -0.89
CA ASN A 89 -11.45 -0.66 -0.90
C ASN A 89 -10.87 -1.99 -1.41
N PRO A 90 -10.31 -2.84 -0.53
CA PRO A 90 -9.61 -4.05 -0.95
C PRO A 90 -10.56 -5.12 -1.43
N VAL A 91 -10.15 -5.81 -2.49
CA VAL A 91 -10.78 -7.04 -2.98
C VAL A 91 -9.79 -8.19 -2.78
N TRP A 92 -10.30 -9.35 -2.39
CA TRP A 92 -9.45 -10.53 -2.25
C TRP A 92 -8.94 -10.99 -3.62
N PHE A 93 -7.63 -10.94 -3.83
CA PHE A 93 -7.00 -11.41 -5.06
C PHE A 93 -6.12 -12.62 -4.78
N ARG A 94 -6.75 -13.79 -4.88
CA ARG A 94 -6.17 -15.12 -4.64
C ARG A 94 -5.62 -15.31 -3.23
N ASP A 95 -4.45 -14.75 -2.93
CA ASP A 95 -3.69 -14.98 -1.70
C ASP A 95 -3.59 -13.76 -0.78
N ARG A 96 -4.06 -12.57 -1.21
CA ARG A 96 -3.95 -11.33 -0.43
C ARG A 96 -5.03 -10.29 -0.79
N PRO A 97 -5.35 -9.35 0.12
CA PRO A 97 -6.21 -8.22 -0.19
C PRO A 97 -5.45 -7.21 -1.05
N VAL A 98 -6.07 -6.77 -2.15
CA VAL A 98 -5.47 -5.83 -3.11
C VAL A 98 -6.53 -4.82 -3.54
N ASN A 99 -6.14 -3.55 -3.60
CA ASN A 99 -6.94 -2.54 -4.28
C ASN A 99 -6.56 -2.49 -5.74
N PHE A 100 -7.55 -2.30 -6.60
CA PHE A 100 -7.35 -2.24 -8.04
C PHE A 100 -7.80 -0.89 -8.58
N THR A 101 -7.09 -0.38 -9.58
CA THR A 101 -7.68 0.66 -10.43
C THR A 101 -8.83 0.05 -11.23
N HIS A 102 -9.76 0.90 -11.70
CA HIS A 102 -10.95 0.46 -12.41
C HIS A 102 -10.66 -0.47 -13.61
N ALA A 103 -9.56 -0.21 -14.32
CA ALA A 103 -9.17 -0.94 -15.53
C ALA A 103 -8.13 -2.05 -15.29
N ALA A 104 -7.79 -2.36 -14.04
CA ALA A 104 -6.71 -3.31 -13.77
C ALA A 104 -7.11 -4.76 -14.12
N PRO A 105 -6.29 -5.51 -14.87
CA PRO A 105 -6.54 -6.91 -15.17
C PRO A 105 -6.47 -7.77 -13.90
N ARG A 106 -7.41 -8.72 -13.77
CA ARG A 106 -7.56 -9.61 -12.60
C ARG A 106 -7.28 -11.08 -12.95
N ASP A 107 -6.39 -11.30 -13.90
CA ASP A 107 -6.02 -12.61 -14.41
C ASP A 107 -4.76 -13.16 -13.73
N VAL A 108 -4.44 -14.43 -14.03
CA VAL A 108 -3.27 -15.12 -13.45
C VAL A 108 -1.95 -14.43 -13.81
N PRO A 109 -1.72 -13.98 -15.06
CA PRO A 109 -0.57 -13.16 -15.41
C PRO A 109 -0.44 -11.90 -14.56
N SER A 110 -1.51 -11.10 -14.40
CA SER A 110 -1.49 -9.90 -13.56
C SER A 110 -1.13 -10.23 -12.10
N TRP A 111 -1.69 -11.31 -11.55
CA TRP A 111 -1.33 -11.77 -10.22
C TRP A 111 0.15 -12.13 -10.09
N LYS A 112 0.72 -12.87 -11.07
CA LYS A 112 2.14 -13.23 -11.07
C LYS A 112 3.05 -12.00 -11.10
N LYS A 113 2.66 -10.96 -11.85
CA LYS A 113 3.36 -9.67 -11.89
C LYS A 113 3.30 -8.96 -10.54
N LEU A 114 2.10 -8.89 -9.94
CA LEU A 114 1.88 -8.25 -8.64
C LEU A 114 2.74 -8.87 -7.54
N VAL A 115 2.80 -10.20 -7.49
CA VAL A 115 3.56 -10.90 -6.44
C VAL A 115 5.06 -10.98 -6.75
N ASN A 116 5.49 -10.66 -7.99
CA ASN A 116 6.86 -10.78 -8.47
C ASN A 116 7.53 -12.11 -8.04
N GLY A 117 6.83 -13.22 -8.27
CA GLY A 117 7.29 -14.57 -7.88
C GLY A 117 7.12 -14.92 -6.38
N ARG A 118 6.79 -13.96 -5.51
CA ARG A 118 6.52 -14.17 -4.06
C ARG A 118 5.07 -14.55 -3.79
N ALA A 119 4.54 -15.46 -4.62
CA ALA A 119 3.23 -16.05 -4.39
C ALA A 119 3.27 -16.87 -3.11
N ARG A 120 2.28 -16.72 -2.23
CA ARG A 120 2.06 -17.73 -1.20
C ARG A 120 1.47 -18.95 -1.88
N THR A 121 2.28 -19.97 -2.09
CA THR A 121 1.76 -21.31 -2.34
C THR A 121 0.92 -21.68 -1.13
N CYS A 122 -0.38 -21.96 -1.32
CA CYS A 122 -1.14 -22.71 -0.33
C CYS A 122 -0.28 -23.93 0.01
N LYS A 123 0.18 -24.05 1.27
CA LYS A 123 1.00 -25.18 1.70
C LYS A 123 0.30 -26.43 1.19
N ARG A 124 1.00 -27.26 0.39
CA ARG A 124 0.48 -28.56 -0.05
C ARG A 124 -0.05 -29.23 1.22
N ARG A 125 -1.34 -29.57 1.23
CA ARG A 125 -1.95 -30.35 2.30
C ARG A 125 -1.01 -31.51 2.59
N SER A 126 -0.56 -31.66 3.85
CA SER A 126 0.36 -32.74 4.18
C SER A 126 -0.25 -34.05 3.70
N ALA A 127 0.52 -34.83 2.93
CA ALA A 127 0.08 -36.14 2.45
C ALA A 127 -0.04 -37.16 3.61
N ASN A 128 0.38 -36.76 4.81
CA ASN A 128 0.24 -37.53 6.05
C ASN A 128 -1.24 -37.60 6.44
N LYS A 129 -1.99 -38.44 5.73
CA LYS A 129 -3.21 -39.04 6.25
C LYS A 129 -2.78 -39.89 7.44
N PHE A 130 -3.03 -39.41 8.64
CA PHE A 130 -2.91 -40.22 9.85
C PHE A 130 -4.00 -41.29 9.78
N THR A 131 -3.70 -42.45 9.19
CA THR A 131 -4.55 -43.63 9.34
C THR A 131 -4.46 -44.04 10.80
N LYS A 132 -5.55 -43.88 11.57
CA LYS A 132 -5.72 -44.55 12.86
C LYS A 132 -5.44 -46.03 12.63
N ARG A 133 -4.30 -46.54 13.10
CA ARG A 133 -4.14 -47.97 13.32
C ARG A 133 -4.98 -48.27 14.56
N ASN A 134 -6.04 -49.04 14.38
CA ASN A 134 -6.75 -49.62 15.51
C ASN A 134 -5.77 -50.53 16.24
N LEU A 135 -5.39 -50.15 17.46
CA LEU A 135 -4.84 -51.03 18.48
C LEU A 135 -5.95 -51.26 19.50
#